data_AF-A0A974DVZ8-F1
#
_entry.id   AF-A0A974DVZ8-F1
#
_cell.length_a   1.000
_cell.length_b   1.000
_cell.length_c   1.000
_cell.angle_alpha   90.00
_cell.angle_beta   90.00
_cell.angle_gamma   90.00
#
_symmetry.space_group_name_H-M   'P 1'
#
loop_
_entity.id
_entity.type
_entity.pdbx_description
1 polymer ?
#
loop_
_entity_poly.entity_id
_entity_poly.type
_entity_poly.pdbx_seq_one_letter_code
_entity_poly.pdbx_strand_id
1 'polypeptide(L)'
;LQLRYYRQLVEFRLAIEEINKNPSLLPNVTLGYHIYDSCGHPLKTVRNILQILSGTKDPVPNYSCGRKRNIAGFIGDLTSDTTIISAQILSLFGFSQ
;
A
#
# COMPACT_ATOMS: atom_id res chain seq x y z
N LEU A 1 0.71 -17.52 13.81
CA LEU A 1 -0.14 -17.01 12.71
C LEU A 1 -1.36 -16.33 13.32
N GLN A 2 -1.37 -15.00 13.35
CA GLN A 2 -2.36 -14.24 14.12
C GLN A 2 -3.60 -14.00 13.24
N LEU A 3 -4.71 -14.68 13.53
CA LEU A 3 -5.99 -14.61 12.78
C LEU A 3 -6.47 -13.18 12.49
N ARG A 4 -6.12 -12.23 13.36
CA ARG A 4 -6.47 -10.81 13.21
C ARG A 4 -5.92 -10.19 11.92
N TYR A 5 -4.66 -10.46 11.56
CA TYR A 5 -4.07 -9.90 10.34
C TYR A 5 -4.72 -10.49 9.09
N TYR A 6 -4.99 -11.79 9.10
CA TYR A 6 -5.70 -12.44 8.00
C TYR A 6 -7.11 -11.86 7.82
N ARG A 7 -7.84 -11.62 8.92
CA ARG A 7 -9.16 -10.98 8.88
C ARG A 7 -9.10 -9.59 8.24
N GLN A 8 -8.15 -8.75 8.64
CA GLN A 8 -7.98 -7.41 8.08
C GLN A 8 -7.68 -7.43 6.58
N LEU A 9 -6.86 -8.39 6.13
CA LEU A 9 -6.57 -8.58 4.71
C LEU A 9 -7.81 -8.97 3.89
N VAL A 10 -8.63 -9.88 4.44
CA VAL A 10 -9.89 -10.29 3.80
C VAL A 10 -10.90 -9.14 3.77
N GLU A 11 -11.03 -8.40 4.88
CA GLU A 11 -11.90 -7.21 4.96
C GLU A 11 -11.50 -6.15 3.95
N PHE A 12 -10.21 -5.85 3.82
CA PHE A 12 -9.71 -4.90 2.82
C PHE A 12 -10.01 -5.37 1.39
N ARG A 13 -9.74 -6.64 1.07
CA ARG A 13 -10.05 -7.20 -0.24
C ARG A 13 -11.55 -7.09 -0.56
N LEU A 14 -12.41 -7.43 0.41
CA LEU A 14 -13.85 -7.38 0.24
C LEU A 14 -14.33 -5.93 -0.01
N ALA A 15 -13.80 -4.96 0.75
CA ALA A 15 -14.12 -3.55 0.55
C ALA A 15 -13.79 -3.06 -0.87
N ILE A 16 -12.64 -3.47 -1.43
CA ILE A 16 -12.29 -3.16 -2.82
C ILE A 16 -13.24 -3.84 -3.81
N GLU A 17 -13.61 -5.11 -3.58
CA GLU A 17 -14.58 -5.82 -4.42
C GLU A 17 -15.97 -5.16 -4.39
N GLU A 18 -16.42 -4.68 -3.23
CA GLU A 18 -17.68 -3.97 -3.07
C GLU A 18 -17.68 -2.61 -3.77
N ILE A 19 -16.59 -1.83 -3.61
CA ILE A 19 -16.43 -0.56 -4.32
C ILE A 19 -16.47 -0.77 -5.84
N ASN A 20 -15.70 -1.74 -6.35
CA ASN A 20 -15.63 -2.03 -7.79
C ASN A 20 -16.96 -2.57 -8.38
N LYS A 21 -17.82 -3.18 -7.55
CA LYS A 21 -19.15 -3.66 -7.98
C LYS A 21 -20.23 -2.59 -7.90
N ASN A 22 -19.98 -1.50 -7.18
CA ASN A 22 -20.97 -0.44 -7.00
C ASN A 22 -20.86 0.59 -8.13
N PRO A 23 -21.83 0.65 -9.08
CA PRO A 23 -21.75 1.57 -10.21
C PRO A 23 -21.81 3.06 -9.82
N SER A 24 -22.26 3.36 -8.60
CA SER A 24 -22.29 4.74 -8.07
C SER A 24 -20.95 5.18 -7.48
N LEU A 25 -20.03 4.25 -7.20
CA LEU A 25 -18.70 4.54 -6.67
C LEU A 25 -17.64 4.32 -7.75
N LEU A 26 -16.89 5.37 -8.07
CA LEU A 26 -15.80 5.32 -9.07
C LEU A 26 -16.23 4.72 -10.42
N PRO A 27 -17.26 5.28 -11.08
CA PRO A 27 -17.72 4.76 -12.37
C PRO A 27 -16.59 4.77 -13.40
N ASN A 28 -16.49 3.68 -14.17
CA ASN A 28 -15.43 3.46 -15.18
C ASN A 28 -14.00 3.36 -14.64
N VAL A 29 -13.82 3.15 -13.33
CA VAL A 29 -12.53 2.93 -12.70
C VAL A 29 -12.57 1.62 -11.92
N THR A 30 -11.55 0.78 -12.11
CA THR A 30 -11.35 -0.42 -11.28
C THR A 30 -10.19 -0.18 -10.33
N LEU A 31 -10.46 -0.27 -9.03
CA LEU A 31 -9.43 -0.26 -8.00
C LEU A 31 -8.71 -1.61 -7.97
N GLY A 32 -7.40 -1.57 -8.14
CA GLY A 32 -6.49 -2.66 -7.77
C GLY A 32 -5.81 -2.38 -6.44
N TYR A 33 -4.98 -3.32 -5.98
CA TYR A 33 -4.20 -3.15 -4.76
C TYR A 33 -2.88 -3.93 -4.81
N HIS A 34 -1.91 -3.47 -4.02
CA HIS A 34 -0.70 -4.21 -3.69
C HIS A 34 -0.60 -4.30 -2.17
N ILE A 35 -0.51 -5.53 -1.64
CA ILE A 35 -0.47 -5.79 -0.20
C ILE A 35 0.92 -6.32 0.15
N TYR A 36 1.54 -5.71 1.16
CA TYR A 36 2.85 -6.09 1.66
C TYR A 36 2.80 -6.31 3.17
N ASP A 37 3.48 -7.36 3.64
CA ASP A 37 3.59 -7.66 5.06
C ASP A 37 4.85 -7.00 5.65
N SER A 38 4.68 -6.03 6.54
CA SER A 38 5.79 -5.39 7.27
C SER A 38 6.38 -6.28 8.36
N CYS A 39 5.68 -7.34 8.78
CA CYS A 39 5.94 -8.12 9.98
C CYS A 39 6.11 -7.26 11.25
N GLY A 40 5.53 -6.04 11.28
CA GLY A 40 5.75 -5.08 12.37
C GLY A 40 7.20 -4.61 12.49
N HIS A 41 8.02 -4.78 11.44
CA HIS A 41 9.44 -4.47 11.48
C HIS A 41 9.76 -3.18 10.68
N PRO A 42 10.37 -2.16 11.31
CA PRO A 42 10.76 -0.90 10.67
C PRO A 42 11.48 -1.05 9.32
N LEU A 43 12.56 -1.84 9.26
CA LEU A 43 13.36 -1.97 8.03
C LEU A 43 12.59 -2.65 6.91
N LYS A 44 11.71 -3.60 7.24
CA LYS A 44 10.85 -4.26 6.26
C LYS A 44 9.78 -3.31 5.74
N THR A 45 9.26 -2.43 6.60
CA THR A 45 8.33 -1.35 6.22
C THR A 45 8.96 -0.41 5.19
N VAL A 46 10.18 0.08 5.46
CA VAL A 46 10.94 0.92 4.51
C VAL A 46 11.12 0.19 3.17
N ARG A 47 11.56 -1.07 3.20
CA ARG A 47 11.74 -1.88 2.00
C ARG A 47 10.45 -2.03 1.19
N ASN A 48 9.33 -2.33 1.85
CA ASN A 48 8.03 -2.51 1.21
C ASN A 48 7.57 -1.22 0.52
N ILE A 49 7.67 -0.07 1.18
CA ILE A 49 7.29 1.24 0.61
C ILE A 49 8.12 1.54 -0.64
N LEU A 50 9.44 1.38 -0.54
CA LEU A 50 10.32 1.63 -1.69
C LEU A 50 10.06 0.66 -2.85
N GLN A 51 9.70 -0.60 -2.59
CA GLN A 51 9.28 -1.54 -3.62
C GLN A 51 7.95 -1.13 -4.29
N ILE A 52 6.99 -0.62 -3.51
CA ILE A 52 5.72 -0.12 -4.06
C ILE A 52 5.96 1.09 -4.97
N LEU A 53 6.74 2.06 -4.51
CA LEU A 53 7.03 3.31 -5.22
C LEU A 53 7.90 3.10 -6.47
N SER A 54 8.96 2.29 -6.37
CA SER A 54 9.83 1.96 -7.53
C SER A 54 9.15 1.04 -8.54
N GLY A 55 8.18 0.26 -8.07
CA GLY A 55 7.49 -0.74 -8.85
C GLY A 55 8.34 -1.94 -9.28
N THR A 56 9.50 -2.13 -8.65
CA THR A 56 10.44 -3.24 -8.89
C THR A 56 10.50 -4.16 -7.68
N LYS A 57 10.94 -5.41 -7.89
CA LYS A 57 11.14 -6.39 -6.81
C LYS A 57 12.25 -5.93 -5.85
N ASP A 58 13.30 -5.35 -6.37
CA ASP A 58 14.36 -4.74 -5.57
C ASP A 58 14.16 -3.23 -5.54
N PRO A 59 14.11 -2.61 -4.34
CA PRO A 59 13.86 -1.18 -4.24
C PRO A 59 15.05 -0.41 -4.83
N VAL A 60 14.79 0.40 -5.84
CA VAL A 60 15.78 1.33 -6.40
C VAL A 60 15.25 2.75 -6.19
N PRO A 61 15.78 3.51 -5.21
CA PRO A 61 15.39 4.90 -5.00
C PRO A 61 15.59 5.71 -6.28
N ASN A 62 14.63 6.58 -6.60
CA ASN A 62 14.66 7.44 -7.79
C ASN A 62 14.72 6.71 -9.16
N TYR A 63 14.33 5.43 -9.21
CA TYR A 63 14.24 4.70 -10.48
C TYR A 63 12.92 4.98 -11.19
N SER A 64 12.98 5.58 -12.38
CA SER A 64 11.81 5.96 -13.19
C SER A 64 11.75 5.27 -14.55
N CYS A 65 12.46 4.15 -14.76
CA CYS A 65 12.51 3.47 -16.07
C CYS A 65 11.39 2.42 -16.24
N GLY A 66 10.19 2.73 -15.76
CA GLY A 66 9.00 1.89 -15.84
C GLY A 66 7.72 2.69 -16.14
N ARG A 67 6.61 2.00 -16.43
CA ARG A 67 5.29 2.65 -16.53
C ARG A 67 4.99 3.33 -15.19
N LYS A 68 4.67 4.64 -15.21
CA LYS A 68 4.16 5.35 -14.03
C LYS A 68 3.02 4.54 -13.44
N ARG A 69 3.16 4.12 -12.18
CA ARG A 69 2.09 3.46 -11.45
C ARG A 69 1.11 4.52 -11.00
N ASN A 70 -0.17 4.31 -11.28
CA ASN A 70 -1.24 5.15 -10.78
C ASN A 70 -1.57 4.70 -9.36
N ILE A 71 -0.78 5.16 -8.38
CA ILE A 71 -1.02 4.91 -6.97
C ILE A 71 -2.04 5.94 -6.48
N ALA A 72 -3.21 5.47 -6.04
CA ALA A 72 -4.26 6.33 -5.50
C ALA A 72 -3.99 6.74 -4.04
N GLY A 73 -3.31 5.89 -3.28
CA GLY A 73 -2.98 6.12 -1.87
C GLY A 73 -2.38 4.89 -1.20
N PHE A 74 -2.08 5.04 0.09
CA PHE A 74 -1.54 4.01 0.96
C PHE A 74 -2.45 3.81 2.18
N ILE A 75 -2.60 2.56 2.63
CA ILE A 75 -3.36 2.20 3.83
C ILE A 75 -2.45 1.36 4.73
N GLY A 76 -2.39 1.68 6.01
CA GLY A 76 -1.51 1.02 7.00
C GLY A 76 -0.65 2.01 7.78
N ASP A 77 0.33 1.56 8.56
CA ASP A 77 0.50 0.18 9.04
C ASP A 77 -0.27 -0.03 10.37
N LEU A 78 -0.17 -1.21 10.97
CA LEU A 78 -0.92 -1.61 12.15
C LEU A 78 -0.32 -1.14 13.48
N THR A 79 0.99 -0.87 13.54
CA THR A 79 1.66 -0.37 14.74
C THR A 79 2.13 1.07 14.53
N SER A 80 2.12 1.87 15.60
CA SER A 80 2.55 3.28 15.52
C SER A 80 3.98 3.42 15.01
N ASP A 81 4.89 2.54 15.42
CA ASP A 81 6.30 2.56 15.02
C ASP A 81 6.47 2.43 13.50
N THR A 82 5.77 1.48 12.87
CA THR A 82 5.85 1.30 11.42
C THR A 82 5.02 2.34 10.65
N THR A 83 3.91 2.81 11.22
CA THR A 83 3.09 3.89 10.62
C THR A 83 3.84 5.21 10.57
N ILE A 84 4.55 5.61 11.63
CA ILE A 84 5.34 6.84 11.65
C ILE A 84 6.41 6.81 10.55
N ILE A 85 7.13 5.69 10.42
CA ILE A 85 8.14 5.50 9.38
C ILE A 85 7.51 5.56 7.99
N SER A 86 6.32 4.95 7.84
CA SER A 86 5.60 4.96 6.57
C SER A 86 5.20 6.37 6.16
N ALA A 87 4.58 7.12 7.07
CA ALA A 87 4.18 8.51 6.84
C ALA A 87 5.37 9.40 6.50
N GLN A 88 6.50 9.25 7.21
CA GLN A 88 7.72 10.02 6.93
C GLN A 88 8.21 9.81 5.49
N ILE A 89 8.32 8.56 5.04
CA ILE A 89 8.80 8.27 3.68
C ILE A 89 7.78 8.72 2.65
N LEU A 90 6.51 8.37 2.82
CA LEU A 90 5.45 8.69 1.85
C LEU A 90 5.27 10.19 1.66
N SER A 91 5.45 10.99 2.72
CA SER A 91 5.40 12.44 2.65
C SER A 91 6.43 13.04 1.68
N LEU A 92 7.61 12.43 1.56
CA LEU A 92 8.66 12.85 0.62
C LEU A 92 8.24 12.64 -0.84
N PHE A 93 7.29 11.74 -1.09
CA PHE A 93 6.74 11.45 -2.42
C PHE A 93 5.37 12.10 -2.66
N GLY A 94 4.91 12.95 -1.74
CA GLY A 94 3.63 13.66 -1.87
C GLY A 94 2.38 12.82 -1.55
N PHE A 95 2.55 11.68 -0.88
CA PHE A 95 1.43 10.87 -0.41
C PHE A 95 1.14 11.16 1.07
N SER A 96 -0.13 11.42 1.40
CA SER A 96 -0.62 11.44 2.78
C SER A 96 -1.11 10.05 3.16
N GLN A 97 -0.62 9.52 4.27
CA GLN A 97 -1.07 8.29 4.91
C GLN A 97 -1.49 8.59 6.35
#